data_AF-R9TKY2-F1
#
_entry.id   AF-R9TKY2-F1
#
_cell.length_a   1.000
_cell.length_b   1.000
_cell.length_c   1.000
_cell.angle_alpha   90.00
_cell.angle_beta   90.00
_cell.angle_gamma   90.00
#
_symmetry.space_group_name_H-M   'P 1'
#
loop_
_entity.id
_entity.type
_entity.pdbx_description
1 polymer ?
#
loop_
_entity_poly.entity_id
_entity_poly.type
_entity_poly.pdbx_seq_one_letter_code
_entity_poly.pdbx_strand_id
1 'polypeptide(L)' 'MANNFWSTVLHWTYARGYIRVPIVLAVPIVFNKYGLYLFEPAFQYWNAGHNQCDIWNRLKEKVAQMEQEEGEEEATE' A
#
# COMPACT_ATOMS: atom_id res chain seq x y z
N MET A 1 -27.55 5.45 45.85
CA MET A 1 -26.94 6.75 45.52
C MET A 1 -27.25 7.05 44.07
N ALA A 2 -27.93 8.17 43.78
CA ALA A 2 -28.13 8.59 42.40
C ALA A 2 -26.76 8.89 41.77
N ASN A 3 -26.42 8.19 40.68
CA ASN A 3 -25.25 8.56 39.89
C ASN A 3 -25.46 9.99 39.39
N ASN A 4 -24.63 10.93 39.87
CA ASN A 4 -24.67 12.32 39.43
C ASN A 4 -24.60 12.36 37.91
N PHE A 5 -25.49 13.14 37.28
CA PHE A 5 -25.59 13.28 35.82
C PHE A 5 -24.22 13.43 35.14
N TRP A 6 -23.35 14.26 35.72
CA TRP A 6 -21.99 14.49 35.25
C TRP A 6 -21.08 13.26 35.28
N SER A 7 -21.26 12.36 36.25
CA SER A 7 -20.54 11.09 36.30
C SER A 7 -20.98 10.16 35.16
N THR A 8 -22.27 10.09 34.86
CA THR A 8 -22.78 9.31 33.72
C THR A 8 -22.28 9.86 32.39
N VAL A 9 -22.30 11.18 32.21
CA VAL A 9 -21.76 11.84 31.01
C VAL A 9 -20.27 11.57 30.86
N LEU A 10 -19.49 11.72 31.94
CA LEU A 10 -18.05 11.46 31.94
C LEU A 10 -17.73 10.01 31.56
N HIS A 11 -18.40 9.02 32.16
CA HIS A 11 -18.16 7.62 31.82
C HIS A 11 -18.54 7.31 30.37
N TRP A 12 -19.60 7.94 29.84
CA TRP A 12 -20.04 7.71 28.47
C TRP A 12 -19.09 8.34 27.44
N THR A 13 -18.60 9.56 27.69
CA THR A 13 -17.61 10.22 26.82
C THR A 13 -16.25 9.54 26.94
N TYR A 14 -15.84 9.15 28.14
CA TYR A 14 -14.59 8.42 28.38
C TYR A 14 -14.63 7.05 27.70
N ALA A 15 -15.71 6.27 27.84
CA ALA A 15 -15.84 4.98 27.15
C ALA A 15 -15.84 5.13 25.63
N ARG A 16 -16.50 6.17 25.07
CA ARG A 16 -16.41 6.46 23.63
C ARG A 16 -15.00 6.85 23.21
N GLY A 17 -14.35 7.74 23.94
CA GLY A 17 -12.99 8.21 23.63
C GLY A 17 -11.96 7.10 23.74
N TYR A 18 -11.90 6.42 24.88
CA TYR A 18 -10.89 5.40 25.16
C TYR A 18 -11.07 4.10 24.38
N ILE A 19 -12.29 3.73 24.01
CA ILE A 19 -12.51 2.47 23.26
C ILE A 19 -12.56 2.75 21.76
N ARG A 20 -13.32 3.76 21.32
CA ARG A 20 -13.56 3.95 19.88
C ARG A 20 -12.39 4.63 19.19
N VAL A 21 -11.71 5.59 19.82
CA VAL A 21 -10.59 6.28 19.17
C VAL A 21 -9.44 5.31 18.88
N PRO A 22 -8.99 4.45 19.81
CA PRO A 22 -7.97 3.47 19.49
C PRO A 22 -8.41 2.47 18.43
N ILE A 23 -9.68 2.01 18.43
CA ILE A 23 -10.17 1.09 17.39
C ILE A 23 -10.19 1.76 16.02
N VAL A 24 -10.72 2.99 15.93
CA VAL A 24 -10.84 3.74 14.67
C VAL A 24 -9.46 4.12 14.12
N LEU A 25 -8.46 4.33 14.97
CA LEU A 25 -7.08 4.57 14.53
C LEU A 25 -6.31 3.28 14.24
N ALA A 26 -6.45 2.25 15.06
CA ALA A 26 -5.68 1.01 14.92
C ALA A 26 -6.12 0.20 13.70
N VAL A 27 -7.42 0.14 13.39
CA VAL A 27 -7.92 -0.66 12.27
C VAL A 27 -7.34 -0.22 10.92
N PRO A 28 -7.37 1.08 10.52
CA PRO A 28 -6.73 1.53 9.29
C PRO A 28 -5.21 1.32 9.28
N ILE A 29 -4.53 1.53 10.42
CA ILE A 29 -3.07 1.36 10.51
C ILE A 29 -2.69 -0.11 10.33
N VAL A 30 -3.39 -1.03 11.01
CA VAL A 30 -3.15 -2.47 10.93
C VAL A 30 -3.54 -2.99 9.54
N PHE A 31 -4.66 -2.52 8.98
CA PHE A 31 -5.05 -2.87 7.62
C PHE A 31 -4.03 -2.39 6.59
N ASN A 32 -3.50 -1.16 6.74
CA ASN A 32 -2.46 -0.66 5.85
C ASN A 32 -1.16 -1.48 6.00
N LYS A 33 -0.74 -1.74 7.25
CA LYS A 33 0.51 -2.44 7.53
C LYS A 33 0.50 -3.92 7.16
N TYR A 34 -0.63 -4.62 7.31
CA TYR A 34 -0.68 -6.07 7.14
C TYR A 34 -1.73 -6.52 6.12
N GLY A 35 -2.84 -5.81 6.01
CA GLY A 35 -3.93 -6.15 5.09
C GLY A 35 -3.59 -5.85 3.64
N LEU A 36 -2.98 -4.70 3.33
CA LEU A 36 -2.65 -4.32 1.95
C LEU A 36 -1.71 -5.32 1.26
N TYR A 37 -0.70 -5.84 1.98
CA TYR A 37 0.21 -6.84 1.43
C TYR A 37 -0.48 -8.15 1.04
N LEU A 38 -1.62 -8.51 1.65
CA LEU A 38 -2.39 -9.69 1.25
C LEU A 38 -3.08 -9.50 -0.10
N PHE A 39 -3.44 -8.27 -0.44
CA PHE A 39 -4.08 -7.95 -1.71
C PHE A 39 -3.08 -7.60 -2.80
N GLU A 40 -1.81 -7.39 -2.44
CA GLU A 40 -0.76 -7.03 -3.39
C GLU A 40 -0.55 -8.06 -4.50
N PRO A 41 -0.53 -9.39 -4.26
CA PRO A 41 -0.48 -10.37 -5.35
C PRO A 41 -1.68 -10.29 -6.30
N ALA A 42 -2.89 -10.07 -5.75
CA ALA A 42 -4.10 -9.92 -6.55
C ALA A 42 -4.06 -8.62 -7.37
N PHE A 43 -3.53 -7.54 -6.80
CA PHE A 43 -3.35 -6.26 -7.47
C PHE A 43 -2.28 -6.33 -8.57
N GLN A 44 -1.17 -7.04 -8.32
CA GLN A 44 -0.13 -7.30 -9.32
C GLN A 44 -0.66 -8.16 -10.46
N TYR A 45 -1.45 -9.20 -10.15
CA TYR A 45 -2.11 -10.02 -11.16
C TYR A 45 -3.11 -9.22 -12.01
N TRP A 46 -3.94 -8.39 -11.37
CA TRP A 46 -4.89 -7.51 -12.09
C TRP A 46 -4.18 -6.52 -13.01
N ASN A 47 -3.02 -6.00 -12.58
CA ASN A 47 -2.21 -5.06 -13.35
C ASN A 47 -1.11 -5.73 -14.18
N ALA A 48 -1.16 -7.05 -14.39
CA ALA A 48 -0.15 -7.74 -15.19
C ALA A 48 -0.08 -7.13 -16.61
N GLY A 49 1.14 -6.82 -17.06
CA GLY A 49 1.42 -6.13 -18.32
C GLY A 49 1.40 -4.59 -18.23
N HIS A 50 0.84 -4.03 -17.16
CA HIS A 50 0.71 -2.59 -16.93
C HIS A 50 1.26 -2.13 -15.57
N ASN A 51 1.75 -3.06 -14.73
CA ASN A 51 2.37 -2.71 -13.47
C ASN A 51 3.74 -2.04 -13.72
N GLN A 52 4.23 -1.32 -12.71
CA GLN A 52 5.50 -0.59 -12.83
C GLN A 52 6.70 -1.52 -13.12
N CYS A 53 6.70 -2.73 -12.57
CA CYS A 53 7.77 -3.71 -12.82
C CYS A 53 7.80 -4.15 -14.29
N ASP A 54 6.64 -4.42 -14.89
CA ASP A 54 6.52 -4.87 -16.28
C ASP A 54 6.92 -3.77 -17.26
N ILE A 55 6.56 -2.52 -16.95
CA ILE A 55 7.00 -1.35 -17.73
C ILE A 55 8.52 -1.22 -17.64
N TRP A 56 9.09 -1.36 -16.45
CA TRP A 56 10.53 -1.25 -16.22
C TRP A 56 11.31 -2.37 -16.93
N ASN A 57 10.83 -3.61 -16.85
CA ASN A 57 11.46 -4.75 -17.52
C ASN A 57 11.46 -4.56 -19.04
N ARG A 58 10.35 -4.09 -19.62
CA ARG A 58 10.26 -3.78 -21.04
C ARG A 58 11.21 -2.65 -21.45
N LEU A 59 11.39 -1.65 -20.59
CA LEU A 59 12.33 -0.57 -20.85
C LEU A 59 13.77 -1.08 -20.84
N LYS A 60 14.12 -1.95 -19.88
CA LYS A 60 15.44 -2.60 -19.82
C LYS A 60 15.72 -3.45 -21.05
N GLU A 61 14.74 -4.23 -21.50
CA GLU A 61 14.88 -5.04 -22.73
C GLU A 61 15.16 -4.16 -23.95
N LYS A 62 14.47 -3.03 -24.08
CA LYS A 62 14.73 -2.06 -25.16
C LYS A 62 16.12 -1.46 -25.10
N VAL A 63 16.57 -1.03 -23.92
CA VAL A 63 17.92 -0.47 -23.77
C VAL A 63 18.98 -1.51 -24.13
N ALA A 64 18.83 -2.75 -23.67
CA ALA A 64 19.77 -3.82 -24.02
C ALA A 64 19.80 -4.13 -25.53
N GLN A 65 18.66 -4.03 -26.21
CA GLN A 65 18.61 -4.16 -27.67
C GLN A 65 19.33 -3.01 -28.37
N MET A 66 19.14 -1.77 -27.92
CA MET A 66 19.83 -0.62 -28.49
C MET A 66 21.36 -0.70 -28.29
N GLU A 67 21.81 -1.16 -27.12
CA GLU A 67 23.24 -1.38 -26.85
C GLU A 67 23.84 -2.49 -27.74
N GLN A 68 23.07 -3.53 -28.07
CA GLN A 68 23.50 -4.58 -29.00
C GLN A 68 23.58 -4.06 -30.43
N GLU A 69 22.59 -3.30 -30.88
CA GLU A 69 22.56 -2.68 -32.22
C GLU A 69 23.72 -1.69 -32.40
N GLU A 70 23.99 -0.81 -31.42
CA GLU A 70 25.13 0.11 -31.46
C GLU A 70 26.48 -0.63 -31.51
N GLY A 71 26.64 -1.71 -30.74
CA GLY A 71 27.87 -2.51 -30.76
C GLY A 71 28.08 -3.31 -32.05
N GLU A 72 27.01 -3.73 -32.72
CA GLU A 72 27.07 -4.39 -34.03
C GLU A 72 27.42 -3.40 -35.15
N GLU A 73 26.87 -2.19 -35.12
CA GLU A 73 27.20 -1.12 -36.08
C GLU A 73 28.69 -0.71 -35.99
N GLU A 74 29.22 -0.49 -34.78
CA GLU A 74 30.64 -0.17 -34.56
C GLU A 74 31.60 -1.30 -34.98
N ALA A 75 31.16 -2.56 -34.99
CA ALA A 75 31.98 -3.69 -35.39
C ALA A 75 32.04 -3.91 -36.92
N THR A 76 31.13 -3.27 -37.67
CA THR A 76 31.04 -3.36 -39.13
C THR A 76 31.65 -2.18 -39.90
N GLU A 77 32.06 -1.11 -39.23
CA GLU A 77 32.92 -0.03 -39.77
C GLU A 77 34.42 -0.37 -39.70
#